data_AF-A0A964TFQ7-F1
#
_entry.id   AF-A0A964TFQ7-F1
#
_cell.length_a   1.000
_cell.length_b   1.000
_cell.length_c   1.000
_cell.angle_alpha   90.00
_cell.angle_beta   90.00
_cell.angle_gamma   90.00
#
_symmetry.space_group_name_H-M   'P 1'
#
loop_
_entity.id
_entity.type
_entity.pdbx_description
1 polymer ?
#
loop_
_entity_poly.entity_id
_entity_poly.type
_entity_poly.pdbx_seq_one_letter_code
_entity_poly.pdbx_strand_id
1 'polypeptide(L)'
;SALVVESKETPNRKVSNSFGIHVQGNAIINGILAYLDDSDETSFFPQITVAENALIKGEVFCEKNLELKGDVHGSVSTTNFIALEQGGVYQNHLFNGSIDSSVLPLQYSGLLFGNEKSIAKWMY
;
A
#
# COMPACT_ATOMS: atom_id res chain seq x y z
N SER A 1 -0.43 2.99 -14.44
CA SER A 1 -0.42 1.52 -14.26
C SER A 1 -0.88 1.20 -12.86
N ALA A 2 -1.42 0.00 -12.65
CA ALA A 2 -1.83 -0.46 -11.31
C ALA A 2 -1.45 -1.93 -11.13
N LEU A 3 -0.99 -2.29 -9.94
CA LEU A 3 -0.85 -3.65 -9.46
C LEU A 3 -1.90 -3.87 -8.37
N VAL A 4 -2.82 -4.81 -8.59
CA VAL A 4 -3.93 -5.09 -7.68
C VAL A 4 -3.92 -6.57 -7.33
N VAL A 5 -3.95 -6.87 -6.03
CA VAL A 5 -4.18 -8.22 -5.50
C VAL A 5 -5.53 -8.22 -4.81
N GLU A 6 -6.44 -9.08 -5.27
CA GLU A 6 -7.73 -9.34 -4.61
C GLU A 6 -7.66 -10.71 -3.94
N SER A 7 -7.80 -10.71 -2.62
CA SER A 7 -7.81 -11.88 -1.76
C SER A 7 -9.24 -12.12 -1.31
N LYS A 8 -9.76 -13.34 -1.50
CA LYS A 8 -11.11 -13.73 -1.05
C LYS A 8 -11.01 -14.70 0.11
N GLU A 9 -11.99 -14.62 1.00
CA GLU A 9 -12.16 -15.61 2.06
C GLU A 9 -12.25 -17.02 1.46
N THR A 10 -11.37 -17.91 1.89
CA THR A 10 -11.38 -19.31 1.49
C THR A 10 -11.47 -20.15 2.76
N PRO A 11 -12.46 -21.05 2.87
CA PRO A 11 -12.57 -21.90 4.05
C PRO A 11 -11.29 -22.72 4.17
N ASN A 12 -10.68 -22.69 5.36
CA ASN A 12 -9.43 -23.39 5.70
C ASN A 12 -8.11 -22.75 5.19
N ARG A 13 -8.11 -21.45 4.86
CA ARG A 13 -6.86 -20.72 4.56
C ARG A 13 -5.97 -20.68 5.81
N LYS A 14 -4.79 -21.30 5.74
CA LYS A 14 -3.77 -21.10 6.76
C LYS A 14 -3.26 -19.67 6.63
N VAL A 15 -3.41 -18.86 7.68
CA VAL A 15 -2.73 -17.57 7.82
C VAL A 15 -1.23 -17.82 7.64
N SER A 16 -0.72 -17.45 6.47
CA SER A 16 0.69 -17.63 6.09
C SER A 16 1.29 -16.26 5.83
N ASN A 17 2.49 -16.04 6.35
CA ASN A 17 3.29 -14.82 6.13
C ASN A 17 3.64 -14.53 4.66
N SER A 18 3.32 -15.45 3.74
CA SER A 18 3.79 -15.39 2.34
C SER A 18 2.83 -14.75 1.36
N PHE A 19 1.60 -14.42 1.77
CA PHE A 19 0.60 -13.88 0.86
C PHE A 19 0.46 -12.37 1.07
N GLY A 20 1.04 -11.61 0.15
CA GLY A 20 1.06 -10.15 0.19
C GLY A 20 1.90 -9.57 -0.93
N ILE A 21 1.95 -8.24 -0.97
CA ILE A 21 2.79 -7.50 -1.90
C ILE A 21 4.05 -7.03 -1.16
N HIS A 22 5.20 -7.49 -1.61
CA HIS A 22 6.49 -7.17 -0.99
C HIS A 22 7.33 -6.30 -1.92
N VAL A 23 7.35 -4.99 -1.67
CA VAL A 23 8.20 -4.04 -2.37
C VAL A 23 9.56 -4.03 -1.70
N GLN A 24 10.55 -4.61 -2.38
CA GLN A 24 11.92 -4.73 -1.89
C GLN A 24 12.67 -3.39 -1.95
N GLY A 25 13.74 -3.27 -1.18
CA GLY A 25 14.53 -2.04 -1.13
C GLY A 25 15.11 -1.68 -2.50
N ASN A 26 15.21 -0.37 -2.77
CA ASN A 26 15.63 0.21 -4.05
C ASN A 26 14.68 -0.06 -5.24
N ALA A 27 13.51 -0.67 -5.02
CA ALA A 27 12.49 -0.78 -6.04
C ALA A 27 11.83 0.58 -6.28
N ILE A 28 11.51 0.89 -7.55
CA ILE A 28 10.74 2.06 -7.93
C ILE A 28 9.44 1.60 -8.57
N ILE A 29 8.32 1.90 -7.93
CA ILE A 29 6.97 1.61 -8.43
C ILE A 29 6.32 2.89 -8.91
N ASN A 30 5.74 2.87 -10.12
CA ASN A 30 4.98 4.00 -10.66
C ASN A 30 3.52 3.60 -10.84
N GLY A 31 2.61 4.39 -10.25
CA GLY A 31 1.18 4.16 -10.27
C GLY A 31 0.66 3.55 -8.97
N ILE A 32 -0.37 2.72 -9.08
CA ILE A 32 -1.18 2.29 -7.94
C ILE A 32 -0.75 0.89 -7.47
N LEU A 33 -0.65 0.72 -6.16
CA LEU A 33 -0.46 -0.54 -5.44
C LEU A 33 -1.71 -0.80 -4.59
N ALA A 34 -2.47 -1.86 -4.89
CA ALA A 34 -3.69 -2.16 -4.16
C ALA A 34 -3.72 -3.61 -3.64
N TYR A 35 -4.10 -3.78 -2.38
CA TYR A 35 -4.43 -5.07 -1.77
C TYR A 35 -5.85 -5.00 -1.19
N LEU A 36 -6.75 -5.81 -1.76
CA LEU A 36 -8.15 -5.91 -1.40
C LEU A 36 -8.40 -7.24 -0.71
N ASP A 37 -9.09 -7.22 0.43
CA ASP A 37 -9.36 -8.43 1.21
C ASP A 37 -10.59 -8.23 2.09
N ASP A 38 -11.63 -8.99 1.78
CA ASP A 38 -12.96 -8.91 2.40
C ASP A 38 -13.12 -9.86 3.60
N SER A 39 -12.09 -10.62 3.97
CA SER A 39 -12.18 -11.57 5.08
C SER A 39 -12.25 -10.86 6.44
N ASP A 40 -12.87 -11.47 7.44
CA ASP A 40 -12.85 -10.95 8.83
C ASP A 40 -11.58 -11.36 9.60
N GLU A 41 -10.58 -11.94 8.93
CA GLU A 41 -9.37 -12.42 9.59
C GLU A 41 -8.56 -11.26 10.19
N THR A 42 -8.32 -11.35 11.50
CA THR A 42 -7.45 -10.44 12.23
C THR A 42 -6.04 -11.03 12.29
N SER A 43 -5.14 -10.44 11.51
CA SER A 43 -3.72 -10.77 11.49
C SER A 43 -2.90 -9.58 11.95
N PHE A 44 -1.75 -9.81 12.58
CA PHE A 44 -0.75 -8.78 12.87
C PHE A 44 0.32 -8.69 11.78
N PHE A 45 0.21 -9.52 10.73
CA PHE A 45 1.15 -9.50 9.62
C PHE A 45 0.70 -8.48 8.56
N PRO A 46 1.65 -7.70 7.99
CA PRO A 46 1.38 -6.78 6.90
C PRO A 46 1.09 -7.52 5.58
N GLN A 47 0.06 -7.09 4.87
CA GLN A 47 -0.30 -7.60 3.53
C GLN A 47 0.42 -6.82 2.43
N ILE A 48 0.82 -5.59 2.72
CA ILE A 48 1.79 -4.85 1.89
C ILE A 48 2.98 -4.49 2.78
N THR A 49 4.19 -4.80 2.31
CA THR A 49 5.43 -4.35 2.95
C THR A 49 6.24 -3.52 1.96
N VAL A 50 6.64 -2.32 2.38
CA VAL A 50 7.52 -1.44 1.61
C VAL A 50 8.81 -1.27 2.39
N ALA A 51 9.87 -1.89 1.88
CA ALA A 51 11.19 -1.86 2.52
C ALA A 51 11.85 -0.47 2.43
N GLU A 52 12.86 -0.25 3.26
CA GLU A 52 13.68 0.96 3.22
C GLU A 52 14.28 1.19 1.83
N ASN A 53 14.42 2.47 1.45
CA ASN A 53 14.91 2.91 0.15
C ASN A 53 14.05 2.51 -1.06
N ALA A 54 12.89 1.88 -0.85
CA ALA A 54 11.90 1.73 -1.91
C ALA A 54 11.16 3.05 -2.13
N LEU A 55 10.79 3.33 -3.38
CA LEU A 55 10.06 4.53 -3.76
C LEU A 55 8.81 4.17 -4.55
N ILE A 56 7.65 4.61 -4.06
CA ILE A 56 6.37 4.50 -4.76
C ILE A 56 5.96 5.90 -5.22
N LYS A 57 5.83 6.09 -6.54
CA LYS A 57 5.30 7.31 -7.16
C LYS A 57 3.87 7.07 -7.62
N GLY A 58 2.93 7.39 -6.76
CA GLY A 58 1.51 7.07 -6.96
C GLY A 58 0.84 6.75 -5.63
N GLU A 59 -0.01 5.75 -5.60
CA GLU A 59 -0.91 5.54 -4.47
C GLU A 59 -0.82 4.11 -3.94
N VAL A 60 -0.94 3.96 -2.62
CA VAL A 60 -1.02 2.66 -1.95
C VAL A 60 -2.39 2.54 -1.28
N PHE A 61 -3.14 1.51 -1.64
CA PHE A 61 -4.43 1.18 -1.05
C PHE A 61 -4.38 -0.23 -0.45
N CYS A 62 -4.56 -0.37 0.86
CA CYS A 62 -4.50 -1.66 1.53
C CYS A 62 -5.66 -1.80 2.53
N GLU A 63 -6.64 -2.65 2.26
CA GLU A 63 -7.78 -2.88 3.16
C GLU A 63 -7.40 -3.60 4.47
N LYS A 64 -6.12 -4.01 4.61
CA LYS A 64 -5.57 -4.67 5.79
C LYS A 64 -4.39 -3.89 6.35
N ASN A 65 -3.32 -4.59 6.72
CA ASN A 65 -2.16 -4.00 7.36
C ASN A 65 -1.09 -3.64 6.33
N LEU A 66 -0.48 -2.47 6.51
CA LEU A 66 0.64 -1.98 5.71
C LEU A 66 1.85 -1.72 6.61
N GLU A 67 3.00 -2.30 6.27
CA GLU A 67 4.29 -1.90 6.81
C GLU A 67 5.01 -1.00 5.80
N LEU A 68 5.27 0.25 6.20
CA LEU A 68 5.87 1.27 5.33
C LEU A 68 7.15 1.82 5.94
N LYS A 69 8.30 1.39 5.40
CA LYS A 69 9.66 1.89 5.74
C LYS A 69 10.32 2.69 4.61
N GLY A 70 9.72 2.70 3.42
CA GLY A 70 10.17 3.48 2.26
C GLY A 70 9.37 4.75 2.05
N ASP A 71 9.54 5.36 0.87
CA ASP A 71 8.94 6.65 0.52
C ASP A 71 7.75 6.47 -0.43
N VAL A 72 6.65 7.18 -0.15
CA VAL A 72 5.50 7.30 -1.04
C VAL A 72 5.36 8.76 -1.48
N HIS A 73 5.68 9.03 -2.73
CA HIS A 73 5.33 10.28 -3.40
C HIS A 73 3.90 10.15 -3.91
N GLY A 74 2.95 10.50 -3.05
CA GLY A 74 1.52 10.38 -3.30
C GLY A 74 0.72 10.13 -2.03
N SER A 75 -0.25 9.23 -2.11
CA SER A 75 -1.18 8.96 -1.00
C SER A 75 -1.16 7.50 -0.55
N VAL A 76 -1.50 7.30 0.72
CA VAL A 76 -1.61 5.97 1.33
C VAL A 76 -2.93 5.90 2.08
N SER A 77 -3.71 4.87 1.79
CA SER A 77 -4.94 4.53 2.48
C SER A 77 -4.84 3.09 2.98
N THR A 78 -4.89 2.90 4.28
CA THR A 78 -4.81 1.57 4.90
C THR A 78 -5.60 1.46 6.19
N THR A 79 -6.02 0.25 6.56
CA THR A 79 -6.73 0.00 7.84
C THR A 79 -5.79 0.15 9.03
N ASN A 80 -4.58 -0.42 8.97
CA ASN A 80 -3.57 -0.24 10.01
C ASN A 80 -2.16 -0.09 9.42
N PHE A 81 -1.38 0.82 10.00
CA PHE A 81 0.07 0.76 9.88
C PHE A 81 0.61 -0.24 10.90
N ILE A 82 1.48 -1.15 10.46
CA ILE A 82 2.18 -2.09 11.34
C ILE A 82 3.68 -1.90 11.16
N ALA A 83 4.43 -1.81 12.26
CA ALA A 83 5.88 -1.87 12.24
C ALA A 83 6.37 -3.11 13.02
N LEU A 84 7.15 -3.95 12.35
CA LEU A 84 7.78 -5.13 12.94
C LEU A 84 9.23 -4.78 13.28
N GLU A 85 9.50 -4.49 14.55
CA GLU A 85 10.80 -4.04 15.03
C GLU A 85 11.22 -4.75 16.31
N GLN A 86 12.47 -5.23 16.36
CA GLN A 86 13.09 -5.81 17.56
C GLN A 86 12.25 -6.91 18.25
N GLY A 87 11.49 -7.68 17.46
CA GLY A 87 10.62 -8.75 17.96
C GLY A 87 9.28 -8.27 18.52
N GLY A 88 8.99 -6.97 18.45
CA GLY A 88 7.71 -6.37 18.78
C GLY A 88 6.87 -6.03 17.54
N VAL A 89 5.56 -5.85 17.76
CA VAL A 89 4.59 -5.38 16.77
C VAL A 89 4.03 -4.05 17.27
N TYR A 90 4.19 -3.00 16.49
CA TYR A 90 3.64 -1.68 16.78
C TYR A 90 2.52 -1.36 15.80
N GLN A 91 1.33 -1.08 16.31
CA GLN A 91 0.17 -0.73 15.51
C GLN A 91 -0.05 0.78 15.45
N ASN A 92 -0.46 1.27 14.28
CA ASN A 92 -0.68 2.67 13.96
C ASN A 92 0.56 3.56 14.18
N HIS A 93 1.74 2.98 13.96
CA HIS A 93 3.00 3.68 14.00
C HIS A 93 3.67 3.62 12.63
N LEU A 94 3.89 4.79 12.00
CA LEU A 94 4.72 4.88 10.81
C LEU A 94 6.19 4.92 11.23
N PHE A 95 6.97 3.91 10.86
CA PHE A 95 8.37 3.78 11.26
C PHE A 95 9.27 3.97 10.05
N ASN A 96 10.04 5.07 10.03
CA ASN A 96 10.99 5.46 8.98
C ASN A 96 10.44 5.64 7.56
N GLY A 97 9.16 5.39 7.30
CA GLY A 97 8.52 5.70 6.03
C GLY A 97 8.11 7.18 5.91
N SER A 98 8.01 7.67 4.68
CA SER A 98 7.50 9.02 4.38
C SER A 98 6.34 8.95 3.38
N ILE A 99 5.40 9.89 3.51
CA ILE A 99 4.28 10.06 2.60
C ILE A 99 4.18 11.55 2.26
N ASP A 100 4.36 11.88 0.99
CA ASP A 100 4.28 13.25 0.49
C ASP A 100 3.53 13.30 -0.85
N SER A 101 2.28 13.75 -0.80
CA SER A 101 1.43 13.90 -1.98
C SER A 101 1.78 15.13 -2.82
N SER A 102 2.49 16.11 -2.26
CA SER A 102 2.82 17.37 -2.95
C SER A 102 3.84 17.17 -4.09
N VAL A 103 4.55 16.04 -4.07
CA VAL A 103 5.53 15.65 -5.09
C VAL A 103 4.88 15.10 -6.35
N LEU A 104 3.61 14.67 -6.28
CA LEU A 104 2.89 14.22 -7.47
C LEU A 104 2.51 15.40 -8.38
N PRO A 105 2.58 15.23 -9.71
CA PRO A 105 2.09 16.25 -10.64
C PRO A 105 0.61 16.54 -10.39
N LEU A 106 0.21 17.81 -10.53
CA LEU A 106 -1.20 18.25 -10.45
C LEU A 106 -2.13 17.49 -11.42
N GLN A 107 -1.59 16.95 -12.50
CA GLN A 107 -2.32 16.18 -13.50
C GLN A 107 -2.51 14.70 -13.12
N TYR A 108 -1.91 14.23 -12.02
CA TYR A 108 -2.09 12.87 -11.57
C TYR A 108 -3.53 12.68 -11.06
N SER A 109 -4.29 11.86 -11.79
CA SER A 109 -5.73 11.66 -11.53
C SER A 109 -6.04 10.61 -10.47
N GLY A 110 -5.09 9.72 -10.16
CA GLY A 110 -5.18 8.71 -9.10
C GLY A 110 -6.45 7.86 -9.04
N LEU A 111 -6.63 7.25 -7.88
CA LEU A 111 -7.84 6.58 -7.44
C LEU A 111 -8.88 7.63 -7.01
N LEU A 112 -10.10 7.44 -7.47
CA LEU A 112 -11.20 8.36 -7.19
C LEU A 112 -11.79 8.09 -5.80
N PHE A 113 -11.08 8.51 -4.76
CA PHE A 113 -11.62 8.56 -3.40
C PHE A 113 -12.39 9.88 -3.22
N GLY A 114 -13.69 9.87 -3.54
CA GLY A 114 -14.60 11.02 -3.32
C GLY A 114 -15.24 11.59 -4.59
N ASN A 115 -15.70 12.83 -4.51
CA ASN A 115 -16.49 13.48 -5.57
C ASN A 115 -15.67 14.28 -6.58
N GLU A 116 -14.37 14.49 -6.32
CA GLU A 116 -13.48 15.18 -7.26
C GLU A 116 -13.12 14.25 -8.40
N LYS A 117 -13.34 14.71 -9.64
CA LYS A 117 -13.14 13.93 -10.85
C LYS A 117 -12.15 14.63 -11.75
N SER A 118 -11.11 13.92 -12.13
CA SER A 118 -10.18 14.32 -13.18
C SER A 118 -10.27 13.36 -14.36
N ILE A 119 -10.08 13.89 -15.57
CA ILE A 119 -10.16 13.11 -16.81
C ILE A 119 -8.73 12.93 -17.33
N ALA A 120 -8.24 11.69 -17.30
CA ALA A 120 -7.01 11.33 -17.99
C ALA A 120 -7.31 11.17 -19.49
N LYS A 121 -6.75 12.07 -20.33
CA LYS A 121 -6.85 11.97 -21.79
C LYS A 121 -5.54 11.44 -22.36
N TRP A 122 -5.62 10.34 -23.10
CA TRP A 122 -4.50 9.90 -23.94
C TRP A 122 -4.41 10.82 -25.16
N MET A 123 -3.26 11.46 -25.35
CA MET A 123 -2.99 12.29 -26.52
C MET A 123 -2.35 11.39 -27.59
N TYR A 124 -2.90 11.41 -28.80
CA TYR A 124 -2.32 10.75 -29.97
C TYR A 124 -1.28 11.67 -30.64
#